data_AF-A0A3M1FB08-F1
#
_entry.id   AF-A0A3M1FB08-F1
#
_cell.length_a   1.000
_cell.length_b   1.000
_cell.length_c   1.000
_cell.angle_alpha   90.00
_cell.angle_beta   90.00
_cell.angle_gamma   90.00
#
_symmetry.space_group_name_H-M   'P 1'
#
loop_
_entity.id
_entity.type
_entity.pdbx_description
1 polymer ?
#
loop_
_entity_poly.entity_id
_entity_poly.type
_entity_poly.pdbx_seq_one_letter_code
_entity_poly.pdbx_strand_id
1 'polypeptide(L)'
;MEWLWFRQRRLQSRAAPVSTGPNQARMEVSAQHPAPPGSVAQEDYTPYTPPAALEQIPSGEAPRAVSYPDNLTEIRGIGDVYEQRLYQAGIFTWHQLAHTDPETLRQVTKALPTSDVNSWIEQAHQLAQERGREGAVYTGPTPDNLTQIPGIDQIFEEHLYQAGIVTFAQLARLSPQALGEIIPAHQVGDNIDFTAWIERAAALSQNS
;
A
#
# COMPACT_ATOMS: atom_id res chain seq x y z
N MET A 1 -12.89 15.19 26.09
CA MET A 1 -13.87 14.25 26.69
C MET A 1 -13.27 12.86 26.59
N GLU A 2 -12.75 12.34 27.70
CA GLU A 2 -12.07 11.06 27.73
C GLU A 2 -13.07 9.91 27.84
N TRP A 3 -12.85 8.85 27.07
CA TRP A 3 -13.46 7.54 27.32
C TRP A 3 -12.35 6.53 27.58
N LEU A 4 -12.13 6.28 28.88
CA LEU A 4 -11.37 5.17 29.42
C LEU A 4 -12.14 3.84 29.21
N TRP A 5 -11.64 2.76 29.84
CA TRP A 5 -12.16 1.39 29.81
C TRP A 5 -11.81 0.62 28.50
N PHE A 6 -11.25 -0.61 28.53
CA PHE A 6 -11.02 -1.54 29.65
C PHE A 6 -9.57 -2.03 29.77
N ARG A 7 -9.15 -2.26 31.03
CA ARG A 7 -8.07 -3.18 31.43
C ARG A 7 -8.67 -4.26 32.35
N GLN A 8 -7.87 -5.31 32.62
CA GLN A 8 -8.20 -6.48 33.46
C GLN A 8 -9.17 -7.50 32.78
N ARG A 9 -9.16 -8.80 33.14
CA ARG A 9 -8.48 -9.47 34.27
C ARG A 9 -7.75 -10.76 33.85
N ARG A 10 -6.73 -11.14 34.62
CA ARG A 10 -5.84 -12.29 34.41
C ARG A 10 -6.12 -13.39 35.44
N LEU A 11 -5.90 -14.67 35.08
CA LEU A 11 -5.90 -15.87 35.95
C LEU A 11 -7.31 -16.27 36.47
N GLN A 12 -7.61 -17.54 36.81
CA GLN A 12 -6.75 -18.71 37.07
C GLN A 12 -7.56 -20.03 36.97
N SER A 13 -7.00 -21.15 36.46
CA SER A 13 -7.27 -22.52 36.99
C SER A 13 -6.53 -23.68 36.29
N ARG A 14 -5.51 -24.21 36.98
CA ARG A 14 -5.14 -25.65 37.10
C ARG A 14 -4.73 -26.42 35.82
N ALA A 15 -4.19 -27.63 36.02
CA ALA A 15 -3.43 -28.39 35.02
C ALA A 15 -3.59 -29.91 35.18
N ALA A 16 -3.15 -30.66 34.15
CA ALA A 16 -2.90 -32.12 34.11
C ALA A 16 -4.17 -33.03 34.19
N PRO A 17 -4.11 -34.30 33.71
CA PRO A 17 -2.93 -35.11 33.37
C PRO A 17 -2.83 -35.65 31.93
N VAL A 18 -1.72 -36.34 31.67
CA VAL A 18 -1.39 -37.05 30.42
C VAL A 18 -2.03 -38.45 30.33
N SER A 19 -2.12 -39.00 29.12
CA SER A 19 -2.16 -40.45 28.87
C SER A 19 -1.58 -40.78 27.49
N THR A 20 -1.25 -42.06 27.23
CA THR A 20 -0.33 -42.50 26.17
C THR A 20 -0.93 -43.57 25.27
N GLY A 21 -0.65 -43.51 23.96
CA GLY A 21 -0.97 -44.57 22.99
C GLY A 21 -0.24 -44.34 21.66
N PRO A 22 0.63 -45.27 21.19
CA PRO A 22 1.42 -45.07 19.98
C PRO A 22 0.84 -45.76 18.74
N ASN A 23 1.27 -45.33 17.56
CA ASN A 23 1.56 -46.26 16.47
C ASN A 23 2.67 -45.70 15.57
N GLN A 24 3.48 -46.58 14.97
CA GLN A 24 4.65 -46.24 14.15
C GLN A 24 4.68 -47.05 12.86
N ALA A 25 5.60 -46.64 11.97
CA ALA A 25 6.16 -47.40 10.84
C ALA A 25 5.25 -47.57 9.59
N ARG A 26 5.80 -47.78 8.38
CA ARG A 26 7.12 -47.49 7.75
C ARG A 26 7.06 -48.03 6.32
N MET A 27 7.66 -47.38 5.32
CA MET A 27 8.42 -48.06 4.25
C MET A 27 9.13 -47.13 3.25
N GLU A 28 10.40 -47.46 3.01
CA GLU A 28 11.26 -47.08 1.88
C GLU A 28 11.18 -48.17 0.79
N VAL A 29 11.66 -48.04 -0.46
CA VAL A 29 12.52 -47.03 -1.11
C VAL A 29 11.83 -46.59 -2.45
N SER A 30 12.41 -46.11 -3.57
CA SER A 30 13.76 -46.04 -4.15
C SER A 30 13.90 -44.84 -5.13
N ALA A 31 14.97 -44.76 -5.92
CA ALA A 31 15.26 -43.67 -6.85
C ALA A 31 15.62 -44.11 -8.28
N GLN A 32 15.46 -43.21 -9.25
CA GLN A 32 16.10 -43.27 -10.59
C GLN A 32 16.24 -41.86 -11.20
N HIS A 33 17.48 -41.47 -11.51
CA HIS A 33 17.83 -40.36 -12.40
C HIS A 33 18.43 -40.94 -13.69
N PRO A 34 18.30 -40.24 -14.83
CA PRO A 34 19.50 -39.60 -15.38
C PRO A 34 19.28 -38.19 -15.96
N ALA A 35 20.30 -37.33 -15.82
CA ALA A 35 20.50 -36.13 -16.66
C ALA A 35 21.43 -36.50 -17.84
N PRO A 36 21.50 -35.72 -18.95
CA PRO A 36 22.31 -34.49 -19.00
C PRO A 36 21.76 -33.43 -20.01
N PRO A 37 22.54 -32.43 -20.48
CA PRO A 37 23.14 -31.32 -19.72
C PRO A 37 22.79 -29.93 -20.32
N GLY A 38 23.00 -28.84 -19.57
CA GLY A 38 22.92 -27.48 -20.13
C GLY A 38 22.94 -26.37 -19.08
N SER A 39 24.13 -25.98 -18.62
CA SER A 39 24.29 -24.96 -17.58
C SER A 39 24.05 -23.52 -18.06
N VAL A 40 23.31 -22.76 -17.27
CA VAL A 40 23.70 -21.41 -16.80
C VAL A 40 23.21 -21.25 -15.35
N ALA A 41 23.70 -20.23 -14.64
CA ALA A 41 23.65 -20.15 -13.18
C ALA A 41 22.23 -20.10 -12.59
N GLN A 42 22.10 -20.67 -11.38
CA GLN A 42 21.05 -20.30 -10.44
C GLN A 42 21.55 -19.05 -9.70
N GLU A 43 20.85 -17.92 -9.85
CA GLU A 43 21.10 -16.73 -9.02
C GLU A 43 19.99 -16.59 -7.95
N ASP A 44 20.40 -16.16 -6.77
CA ASP A 44 19.74 -16.48 -5.50
C ASP A 44 18.51 -15.59 -5.24
N TYR A 45 17.31 -16.17 -5.43
CA TYR A 45 16.06 -15.54 -4.98
C TYR A 45 15.97 -15.59 -3.45
N THR A 46 16.69 -14.68 -2.78
CA THR A 46 16.48 -14.42 -1.36
C THR A 46 15.03 -13.95 -1.13
N PRO A 47 14.26 -14.57 -0.22
CA PRO A 47 13.03 -13.94 0.24
C PRO A 47 13.43 -12.69 1.03
N TYR A 48 12.86 -11.53 0.67
CA TYR A 48 13.20 -10.25 1.30
C TYR A 48 13.10 -10.34 2.83
N THR A 49 14.28 -10.38 3.44
CA THR A 49 14.44 -10.28 4.89
C THR A 49 14.84 -8.83 5.13
N PRO A 50 13.99 -8.00 5.75
CA PRO A 50 14.35 -6.61 5.99
C PRO A 50 15.65 -6.56 6.81
N PRO A 51 16.63 -5.72 6.44
CA PRO A 51 17.93 -5.73 7.08
C PRO A 51 17.79 -5.44 8.57
N ALA A 52 18.49 -6.23 9.39
CA ALA A 52 18.50 -6.13 10.87
C ALA A 52 19.29 -4.90 11.38
N ALA A 53 19.12 -3.75 10.70
CA ALA A 53 19.75 -2.46 10.97
C ALA A 53 18.73 -1.40 11.42
N LEU A 54 17.46 -1.77 11.62
CA LEU A 54 16.40 -0.89 12.14
C LEU A 54 16.39 -0.78 13.69
N GLU A 55 17.29 -1.46 14.38
CA GLU A 55 17.23 -1.64 15.85
C GLU A 55 17.72 -0.42 16.67
N GLN A 56 18.03 0.71 16.02
CA GLN A 56 18.43 1.96 16.69
C GLN A 56 17.84 3.24 16.06
N ILE A 57 16.51 3.28 15.87
CA ILE A 57 15.80 4.57 15.77
C ILE A 57 15.69 5.21 17.18
N PRO A 58 16.32 6.35 17.46
CA PRO A 58 16.24 6.99 18.77
C PRO A 58 14.83 7.51 19.03
N SER A 59 14.27 7.20 20.20
CA SER A 59 12.94 7.67 20.62
C SER A 59 12.97 9.15 21.02
N GLY A 60 12.93 10.04 20.03
CA GLY A 60 12.81 11.49 20.20
C GLY A 60 12.49 12.16 18.87
N GLU A 61 11.47 13.02 18.86
CA GLU A 61 10.95 13.69 17.66
C GLU A 61 10.56 12.72 16.52
N ALA A 62 9.48 11.96 16.72
CA ALA A 62 8.82 11.32 15.59
C ALA A 62 8.30 12.43 14.65
N PRO A 63 8.69 12.48 13.36
CA PRO A 63 8.04 13.37 12.42
C PRO A 63 6.54 13.05 12.41
N ARG A 64 5.71 14.08 12.22
CA ARG A 64 4.25 13.90 12.19
C ARG A 64 3.88 13.19 10.89
N ALA A 65 4.04 11.86 10.87
CA ALA A 65 3.76 11.00 9.74
C ALA A 65 2.30 11.18 9.33
N VAL A 66 2.08 12.01 8.31
CA VAL A 66 0.76 12.23 7.72
C VAL A 66 0.39 10.93 7.01
N SER A 67 -0.36 10.08 7.70
CA SER A 67 -0.55 8.66 7.34
C SER A 67 -1.58 8.49 6.21
N TYR A 68 -1.35 9.18 5.10
CA TYR A 68 -2.04 9.02 3.82
C TYR A 68 -1.02 8.64 2.71
N PRO A 69 -1.46 7.97 1.63
CA PRO A 69 -0.63 7.73 0.44
C PRO A 69 -0.45 9.03 -0.35
N ASP A 70 0.71 9.22 -0.98
CA ASP A 70 0.93 10.33 -1.92
C ASP A 70 0.39 9.96 -3.31
N ASN A 71 -0.18 10.94 -4.00
CA ASN A 71 -0.64 10.74 -5.37
C ASN A 71 0.56 10.57 -6.31
N LEU A 72 0.77 9.37 -6.85
CA LEU A 72 2.00 9.06 -7.58
C LEU A 72 1.97 9.55 -9.03
N THR A 73 0.81 9.94 -9.58
CA THR A 73 0.71 10.43 -10.97
C THR A 73 1.14 11.89 -11.14
N GLU A 74 1.36 12.65 -10.06
CA GLU A 74 2.07 13.95 -10.12
C GLU A 74 3.48 13.79 -10.73
N ILE A 75 4.09 12.60 -10.60
CA ILE A 75 5.35 12.25 -11.23
C ILE A 75 5.12 12.00 -12.72
N ARG A 76 5.57 12.92 -13.57
CA ARG A 76 5.38 12.84 -15.03
C ARG A 76 5.93 11.52 -15.60
N GLY A 77 5.03 10.77 -16.23
CA GLY A 77 5.32 9.44 -16.80
C GLY A 77 4.81 8.27 -15.95
N ILE A 78 4.46 8.52 -14.69
CA ILE A 78 3.57 7.66 -13.90
C ILE A 78 2.13 8.08 -14.25
N GLY A 79 1.28 7.08 -14.47
CA GLY A 79 -0.16 7.23 -14.56
C GLY A 79 -0.82 6.07 -13.83
N ASP A 80 -2.16 6.06 -13.80
CA ASP A 80 -3.04 5.12 -13.08
C ASP A 80 -2.53 3.67 -13.02
N VAL A 81 -2.11 3.15 -14.18
CA VAL A 81 -1.70 1.75 -14.36
C VAL A 81 -0.33 1.45 -13.74
N TYR A 82 0.55 2.44 -13.61
CA TYR A 82 1.82 2.32 -12.91
C TYR A 82 1.67 2.62 -11.41
N GLU A 83 0.86 3.61 -11.05
CA GLU A 83 0.51 3.92 -9.67
C GLU A 83 -0.10 2.71 -8.93
N GLN A 84 -1.16 2.09 -9.48
CA GLN A 84 -1.75 0.90 -8.85
C GLN A 84 -0.76 -0.26 -8.71
N ARG A 85 0.25 -0.37 -9.59
CA ARG A 85 1.33 -1.37 -9.48
C ARG A 85 2.34 -1.03 -8.39
N LEU A 86 2.61 0.24 -8.14
CA LEU A 86 3.46 0.72 -7.06
C LEU A 86 2.77 0.51 -5.70
N TYR A 87 1.49 0.87 -5.59
CA TYR A 87 0.67 0.57 -4.41
C TYR A 87 0.57 -0.95 -4.14
N GLN A 88 0.35 -1.77 -5.17
CA GLN A 88 0.37 -3.24 -5.03
C GLN A 88 1.75 -3.80 -4.62
N ALA A 89 2.84 -3.07 -4.88
CA ALA A 89 4.20 -3.41 -4.44
C ALA A 89 4.56 -2.83 -3.05
N GLY A 90 3.65 -2.10 -2.40
CA GLY A 90 3.89 -1.48 -1.09
C GLY A 90 4.58 -0.10 -1.13
N ILE A 91 4.66 0.52 -2.30
CA ILE A 91 5.25 1.85 -2.51
C ILE A 91 4.10 2.86 -2.59
N PHE A 92 3.86 3.57 -1.48
CA PHE A 92 2.68 4.41 -1.26
C PHE A 92 2.98 5.91 -1.12
N THR A 93 4.24 6.31 -0.98
CA THR A 93 4.64 7.71 -0.78
C THR A 93 5.74 8.11 -1.76
N TRP A 94 5.83 9.40 -2.09
CA TRP A 94 6.92 9.93 -2.91
C TRP A 94 8.28 9.67 -2.24
N HIS A 95 8.32 9.74 -0.89
CA HIS A 95 9.51 9.41 -0.12
C HIS A 95 9.93 7.93 -0.30
N GLN A 96 8.98 6.98 -0.28
CA GLN A 96 9.27 5.56 -0.56
C GLN A 96 9.73 5.34 -2.00
N LEU A 97 9.08 5.98 -2.98
CA LEU A 97 9.47 5.86 -4.40
C LEU A 97 10.88 6.40 -4.64
N ALA A 98 11.21 7.55 -4.07
CA ALA A 98 12.55 8.16 -4.14
C ALA A 98 13.66 7.32 -3.50
N HIS A 99 13.32 6.35 -2.64
CA HIS A 99 14.25 5.42 -2.00
C HIS A 99 14.15 3.98 -2.54
N THR A 100 13.39 3.76 -3.62
CA THR A 100 13.28 2.44 -4.28
C THR A 100 14.24 2.36 -5.48
N ASP A 101 14.97 1.26 -5.60
CA ASP A 101 15.91 1.06 -6.72
C ASP A 101 15.22 1.15 -8.10
N PRO A 102 15.87 1.78 -9.11
CA PRO A 102 15.30 1.95 -10.44
C PRO A 102 15.11 0.64 -11.20
N GLU A 103 15.75 -0.47 -10.79
CA GLU A 103 15.45 -1.80 -11.33
C GLU A 103 14.14 -2.36 -10.72
N THR A 104 14.02 -2.35 -9.39
CA THR A 104 12.81 -2.74 -8.65
C THR A 104 11.59 -1.98 -9.18
N LEU A 105 11.69 -0.65 -9.34
CA LEU A 105 10.63 0.18 -9.92
C LEU A 105 10.23 -0.27 -11.34
N ARG A 106 11.19 -0.62 -12.22
CA ARG A 106 10.89 -1.17 -13.56
C ARG A 106 10.20 -2.54 -13.47
N GLN A 107 10.65 -3.42 -12.57
CA GLN A 107 10.09 -4.76 -12.39
C GLN A 107 8.62 -4.70 -11.91
N VAL A 108 8.31 -3.88 -10.88
CA VAL A 108 6.95 -3.80 -10.32
C VAL A 108 5.99 -3.07 -11.25
N THR A 109 6.38 -1.92 -11.81
CA THR A 109 5.54 -1.18 -12.76
C THR A 109 5.39 -1.89 -14.10
N LYS A 110 6.31 -2.81 -14.44
CA LYS A 110 6.46 -3.40 -15.79
C LYS A 110 6.51 -2.31 -16.86
N ALA A 111 7.26 -1.25 -16.56
CA ALA A 111 7.38 -0.07 -17.41
C ALA A 111 8.03 -0.40 -18.76
N LEU A 112 7.70 0.39 -19.78
CA LEU A 112 8.30 0.27 -21.10
C LEU A 112 9.78 0.69 -21.07
N PRO A 113 10.63 0.21 -22.00
CA PRO A 113 12.03 0.66 -22.11
C PRO A 113 12.20 2.18 -22.33
N THR A 114 11.13 2.85 -22.78
CA THR A 114 11.05 4.30 -22.97
C THR A 114 10.68 5.09 -21.71
N SER A 115 10.33 4.43 -20.60
CA SER A 115 10.02 5.08 -19.33
C SER A 115 11.29 5.41 -18.55
N ASP A 116 11.51 6.70 -18.28
CA ASP A 116 12.65 7.15 -17.47
C ASP A 116 12.35 7.06 -15.98
N VAL A 117 12.59 5.87 -15.44
CA VAL A 117 12.41 5.54 -14.02
C VAL A 117 13.41 6.27 -13.12
N ASN A 118 14.54 6.77 -13.63
CA ASN A 118 15.43 7.62 -12.82
C ASN A 118 14.79 8.99 -12.64
N SER A 119 14.19 9.55 -13.69
CA SER A 119 13.42 10.79 -13.61
C SER A 119 12.18 10.66 -12.70
N TRP A 120 11.64 9.45 -12.50
CA TRP A 120 10.61 9.21 -11.48
C TRP A 120 11.16 9.35 -10.06
N ILE A 121 12.32 8.77 -9.77
CA ILE A 121 13.01 8.90 -8.47
C ILE A 121 13.35 10.37 -8.18
N GLU A 122 13.91 11.10 -9.15
CA GLU A 122 14.26 12.52 -9.00
C GLU A 122 13.02 13.40 -8.72
N GLN A 123 11.94 13.21 -9.48
CA GLN A 123 10.69 13.96 -9.28
C GLN A 123 10.01 13.58 -7.96
N ALA A 124 10.08 12.32 -7.53
CA ALA A 124 9.56 11.90 -6.24
C ALA A 124 10.34 12.53 -5.07
N HIS A 125 11.67 12.65 -5.18
CA HIS A 125 12.47 13.37 -4.19
C HIS A 125 12.11 14.86 -4.15
N GLN A 126 11.88 15.49 -5.31
CA GLN A 126 11.46 16.90 -5.40
C GLN A 126 10.08 17.10 -4.74
N LEU A 127 9.05 16.34 -5.16
CA LEU A 127 7.71 16.40 -4.57
C LEU A 127 7.71 16.12 -3.07
N ALA A 128 8.47 15.11 -2.61
CA ALA A 128 8.60 14.81 -1.19
C ALA A 128 9.16 16.00 -0.40
N GLN A 129 10.14 16.72 -0.93
CA GLN A 129 10.75 17.88 -0.28
C GLN A 129 9.86 19.13 -0.38
N GLU A 130 9.33 19.45 -1.56
CA GLU A 130 8.48 20.62 -1.81
C GLU A 130 7.16 20.57 -1.02
N ARG A 131 6.58 19.38 -0.84
CA ARG A 131 5.33 19.17 -0.10
C ARG A 131 5.55 18.87 1.40
N GLY A 132 6.79 18.82 1.88
CA GLY A 132 7.11 18.51 3.29
C GLY A 132 6.79 17.08 3.72
N ARG A 133 6.89 16.14 2.77
CA ARG A 133 6.60 14.69 2.87
C ARG A 133 7.86 13.84 2.99
N GLU A 134 9.02 14.45 3.26
CA GLU A 134 10.25 13.73 3.63
C GLU A 134 10.01 12.86 4.87
N GLY A 135 10.33 11.57 4.80
CA GLY A 135 10.00 10.62 5.88
C GLY A 135 8.53 10.19 5.93
N ALA A 136 7.71 10.48 4.90
CA ALA A 136 6.33 10.01 4.84
C ALA A 136 6.26 8.48 4.74
N VAL A 137 5.56 7.89 5.71
CA VAL A 137 5.24 6.45 5.77
C VAL A 137 3.72 6.30 5.82
N TYR A 138 3.21 5.35 5.04
CA TYR A 138 1.81 4.97 5.02
C TYR A 138 1.67 3.48 5.40
N THR A 139 0.68 3.18 6.25
CA THR A 139 0.45 1.84 6.84
C THR A 139 -1.04 1.47 6.83
N GLY A 140 -1.85 2.13 6.00
CA GLY A 140 -3.26 1.79 5.80
C GLY A 140 -3.47 0.72 4.71
N PRO A 141 -4.72 0.50 4.27
CA PRO A 141 -5.00 -0.40 3.14
C PRO A 141 -4.41 0.12 1.83
N THR A 142 -4.08 -0.79 0.91
CA THR A 142 -3.69 -0.46 -0.47
C THR A 142 -4.73 0.47 -1.11
N PRO A 143 -4.34 1.61 -1.70
CA PRO A 143 -5.30 2.49 -2.34
C PRO A 143 -5.94 1.89 -3.60
N ASP A 144 -7.24 2.13 -3.75
CA ASP A 144 -7.95 2.00 -5.02
C ASP A 144 -7.80 3.31 -5.80
N ASN A 145 -7.58 3.22 -7.12
CA ASN A 145 -7.65 4.38 -8.00
C ASN A 145 -9.09 4.92 -8.02
N LEU A 146 -9.31 6.11 -7.45
CA LEU A 146 -10.62 6.73 -7.33
C LEU A 146 -11.03 7.44 -8.62
N THR A 147 -10.08 7.79 -9.51
CA THR A 147 -10.35 8.40 -10.83
C THR A 147 -11.18 7.50 -11.78
N GLN A 148 -11.29 6.20 -11.49
CA GLN A 148 -12.24 5.28 -12.15
C GLN A 148 -13.72 5.67 -11.95
N ILE A 149 -14.01 6.62 -11.07
CA ILE A 149 -15.33 7.19 -10.83
C ILE A 149 -15.46 8.48 -11.66
N PRO A 150 -16.37 8.55 -12.65
CA PRO A 150 -16.51 9.72 -13.49
C PRO A 150 -16.76 11.01 -12.69
N GLY A 151 -15.88 11.99 -12.88
CA GLY A 151 -15.87 13.27 -12.17
C GLY A 151 -14.87 13.36 -11.02
N ILE A 152 -14.31 12.25 -10.54
CA ILE A 152 -13.12 12.29 -9.67
C ILE A 152 -11.89 12.45 -10.54
N ASP A 153 -11.17 13.56 -10.36
CA ASP A 153 -9.85 13.79 -10.92
C ASP A 153 -8.77 13.72 -9.83
N GLN A 154 -7.50 13.86 -10.22
CA GLN A 154 -6.33 13.73 -9.34
C GLN A 154 -6.33 14.66 -8.13
N ILE A 155 -6.92 15.86 -8.25
CA ILE A 155 -6.98 16.84 -7.15
C ILE A 155 -8.03 16.40 -6.12
N PHE A 156 -9.16 15.87 -6.58
CA PHE A 156 -10.17 15.28 -5.70
C PHE A 156 -9.66 13.99 -5.05
N GLU A 157 -8.86 13.19 -5.75
CA GLU A 157 -8.18 12.02 -5.17
C GLU A 157 -7.15 12.42 -4.10
N GLU A 158 -6.32 13.46 -4.32
CA GLU A 158 -5.40 13.98 -3.30
C GLU A 158 -6.16 14.41 -2.03
N HIS A 159 -7.27 15.15 -2.17
CA HIS A 159 -8.10 15.56 -1.04
C HIS A 159 -8.80 14.38 -0.33
N LEU A 160 -9.22 13.34 -1.06
CA LEU A 160 -9.77 12.12 -0.48
C LEU A 160 -8.70 11.34 0.30
N TYR A 161 -7.49 11.19 -0.24
CA TYR A 161 -6.35 10.59 0.45
C TYR A 161 -5.98 11.38 1.72
N GLN A 162 -5.93 12.71 1.66
CA GLN A 162 -5.72 13.59 2.82
C GLN A 162 -6.79 13.40 3.92
N ALA A 163 -8.04 13.10 3.54
CA ALA A 163 -9.12 12.75 4.45
C ALA A 163 -9.10 11.27 4.93
N GLY A 164 -8.13 10.47 4.50
CA GLY A 164 -8.01 9.04 4.83
C GLY A 164 -8.93 8.12 4.03
N ILE A 165 -9.53 8.61 2.95
CA ILE A 165 -10.45 7.91 2.05
C ILE A 165 -9.64 7.43 0.84
N VAL A 166 -9.12 6.20 0.92
CA VAL A 166 -8.17 5.66 -0.06
C VAL A 166 -8.71 4.46 -0.85
N THR A 167 -9.88 3.93 -0.48
CA THR A 167 -10.52 2.79 -1.16
C THR A 167 -11.94 3.11 -1.57
N PHE A 168 -12.42 2.46 -2.64
CA PHE A 168 -13.83 2.49 -3.05
C PHE A 168 -14.75 2.13 -1.88
N ALA A 169 -14.36 1.16 -1.06
CA ALA A 169 -15.12 0.72 0.10
C ALA A 169 -15.19 1.78 1.23
N GLN A 170 -14.23 2.71 1.33
CA GLN A 170 -14.34 3.84 2.26
C GLN A 170 -15.21 4.95 1.66
N LEU A 171 -15.00 5.30 0.39
CA LEU A 171 -15.77 6.30 -0.33
C LEU A 171 -17.28 5.96 -0.36
N ALA A 172 -17.61 4.70 -0.60
CA ALA A 172 -18.98 4.16 -0.59
C ALA A 172 -19.69 4.23 0.79
N ARG A 173 -18.99 4.58 1.87
CA ARG A 173 -19.54 4.72 3.23
C ARG A 173 -19.77 6.19 3.64
N LEU A 174 -19.36 7.15 2.81
CA LEU A 174 -19.57 8.57 3.06
C LEU A 174 -21.00 9.00 2.67
N SER A 175 -21.36 10.22 3.07
CA SER A 175 -22.54 10.93 2.58
C SER A 175 -22.13 12.03 1.59
N PRO A 176 -23.03 12.47 0.69
CA PRO A 176 -22.78 13.62 -0.18
C PRO A 176 -22.39 14.89 0.59
N GLN A 177 -22.91 15.05 1.82
CA GLN A 177 -22.57 16.16 2.70
C GLN A 177 -21.12 16.08 3.19
N ALA A 178 -20.67 14.91 3.65
CA ALA A 178 -19.28 14.72 4.09
C ALA A 178 -18.28 14.89 2.93
N LEU A 179 -18.66 14.47 1.71
CA LEU A 179 -17.86 14.72 0.51
C LEU A 179 -17.73 16.23 0.21
N GLY A 180 -18.79 17.02 0.40
CA GLY A 180 -18.75 18.48 0.28
C GLY A 180 -18.02 19.21 1.42
N GLU A 181 -17.67 18.54 2.52
CA GLU A 181 -16.76 19.06 3.55
C GLU A 181 -15.29 18.72 3.27
N ILE A 182 -15.02 17.61 2.57
CA ILE A 182 -13.67 17.18 2.14
C ILE A 182 -13.25 17.91 0.86
N ILE A 183 -14.11 17.90 -0.16
CA ILE A 183 -13.89 18.56 -1.44
C ILE A 183 -14.43 19.98 -1.37
N PRO A 184 -13.59 21.03 -1.39
CA PRO A 184 -14.04 22.38 -1.13
C PRO A 184 -14.90 22.89 -2.30
N ALA A 185 -16.09 23.41 -1.97
CA ALA A 185 -17.15 23.79 -2.92
C ALA A 185 -16.81 24.83 -4.01
N HIS A 186 -15.58 25.37 -4.05
CA HIS A 186 -15.09 26.23 -5.14
C HIS A 186 -14.37 25.46 -6.25
N GLN A 187 -13.94 24.21 -6.00
CA GLN A 187 -13.46 23.28 -7.03
C GLN A 187 -14.61 22.45 -7.63
N VAL A 188 -15.68 22.26 -6.86
CA VAL A 188 -16.88 21.49 -7.25
C VAL A 188 -17.65 22.25 -8.35
N GLY A 189 -17.49 21.84 -9.61
CA GLY A 189 -18.26 22.40 -10.73
C GLY A 189 -19.73 21.96 -10.73
N ASP A 190 -20.59 22.69 -11.44
CA ASP A 190 -22.04 22.45 -11.63
C ASP A 190 -22.46 21.05 -12.10
N ASN A 191 -21.52 20.16 -12.44
CA ASN A 191 -21.78 18.81 -12.95
C ASN A 191 -21.34 17.68 -12.00
N ILE A 192 -20.79 17.99 -10.82
CA ILE A 192 -20.34 16.98 -9.85
C ILE A 192 -21.52 16.44 -9.04
N ASP A 193 -21.80 15.14 -9.19
CA ASP A 193 -22.79 14.41 -8.38
C ASP A 193 -22.10 13.45 -7.41
N PHE A 194 -21.97 13.91 -6.16
CA PHE A 194 -21.42 13.10 -5.06
C PHE A 194 -22.25 11.84 -4.75
N THR A 195 -23.53 11.80 -5.10
CA THR A 195 -24.38 10.60 -4.94
C THR A 195 -23.96 9.54 -5.95
N ALA A 196 -23.80 9.94 -7.22
CA ALA A 196 -23.31 9.06 -8.28
C ALA A 196 -21.89 8.55 -7.98
N TRP A 197 -21.03 9.35 -7.34
CA TRP A 197 -19.73 8.89 -6.86
C TRP A 197 -19.84 7.77 -5.81
N ILE A 198 -20.69 7.95 -4.79
CA ILE A 198 -20.91 6.95 -3.73
C ILE A 198 -21.49 5.65 -4.31
N GLU A 199 -22.48 5.74 -5.20
CA GLU A 199 -23.06 4.56 -5.88
C GLU A 199 -22.03 3.86 -6.77
N ARG A 200 -21.19 4.61 -7.50
CA ARG A 200 -20.14 4.06 -8.36
C ARG A 200 -19.03 3.39 -7.53
N ALA A 201 -18.62 4.01 -6.43
CA ALA A 201 -17.67 3.43 -5.48
C ALA A 201 -18.22 2.12 -4.89
N ALA A 202 -19.50 2.11 -4.49
CA ALA A 202 -20.15 0.90 -3.97
C ALA A 202 -20.17 -0.24 -5.02
N ALA A 203 -20.41 0.08 -6.29
CA ALA A 203 -20.36 -0.90 -7.37
C ALA A 203 -18.94 -1.44 -7.64
N LEU A 204 -17.93 -0.57 -7.66
CA LEU A 204 -16.52 -0.95 -7.88
C LEU A 204 -15.97 -1.80 -6.72
N SER A 205 -16.36 -1.48 -5.47
CA SER A 205 -15.92 -2.22 -4.27
C SER A 205 -16.54 -3.63 -4.13
N GLN A 206 -17.44 -4.05 -5.03
CA GLN A 206 -17.95 -5.43 -5.12
C GLN A 206 -17.29 -6.23 -6.27
N ASN A 207 -16.45 -5.57 -7.08
CA ASN A 207 -15.87 -6.11 -8.32
C ASN A 207 -14.32 -5.97 -8.33
N SER A 208 -13.72 -5.74 -7.16
CA SER A 208 -12.27 -5.57 -6.95
C SER A 208 -11.74 -6.66 -6.01
#